data_AF-A0A8D2CZ81-F1
#
_entry.id   AF-A0A8D2CZ81-F1
#
_cell.length_a   1.000
_cell.length_b   1.000
_cell.length_c   1.000
_cell.angle_alpha   90.00
_cell.angle_beta   90.00
_cell.angle_gamma   90.00
#
_symmetry.space_group_name_H-M   'P 1'
#
loop_
_entity.id
_entity.type
_entity.pdbx_description
1 polymer ?
#
loop_
_entity_poly.entity_id
_entity_poly.type
_entity_poly.pdbx_seq_one_letter_code
_entity_poly.pdbx_strand_id
1 'polypeptide(L)'
;MRNPVLCWVVLCLLRAGPVDGGVTQTPKFLLGKEGQDVNLGCEQNLGHDAMYWYRQDPGQGLRLIYYSTVAKDVQKGDLAEGYAASREQKAAFPLNVTSAQEKQTSLYLCASSLLLPSVNLWKGTSETLLTKLI
;
A
#
# COMPACT_ATOMS: atom_id res chain seq x y z
N MET A 1 41.58 24.42 -11.43
CA MET A 1 41.70 23.38 -10.39
C MET A 1 40.49 22.46 -10.50
N ARG A 2 40.64 21.30 -11.14
CA ARG A 2 39.57 20.33 -11.40
C ARG A 2 39.43 19.47 -10.14
N ASN A 3 38.35 19.65 -9.36
CA ASN A 3 38.16 18.96 -8.08
C ASN A 3 37.57 17.55 -8.32
N PRO A 4 38.39 16.48 -8.32
CA PRO A 4 37.95 15.13 -8.70
C PRO A 4 36.97 14.52 -7.67
N VAL A 5 36.95 15.06 -6.45
CA VAL A 5 36.10 14.59 -5.35
C VAL A 5 34.62 14.87 -5.64
N LEU A 6 34.32 16.02 -6.25
CA LEU A 6 32.95 16.40 -6.62
C LEU A 6 32.35 15.43 -7.66
N CYS A 7 33.19 14.92 -8.56
CA CYS A 7 32.80 13.97 -9.61
C CYS A 7 32.39 12.61 -9.02
N TRP A 8 33.11 12.12 -8.00
CA TRP A 8 32.79 10.86 -7.33
C TRP A 8 31.48 10.93 -6.53
N VAL A 9 31.23 12.04 -5.84
CA VAL A 9 29.97 12.23 -5.08
C VAL A 9 28.76 12.23 -6.03
N VAL A 10 28.87 12.90 -7.18
CA VAL A 10 27.81 12.90 -8.21
C VAL A 10 27.60 11.50 -8.79
N LEU A 11 28.67 10.73 -9.04
CA LEU A 11 28.58 9.37 -9.58
C LEU A 11 27.94 8.37 -8.60
N CYS A 12 28.14 8.55 -7.29
CA CYS A 12 27.49 7.75 -6.25
C CYS A 12 25.98 8.02 -6.16
N LEU A 13 25.56 9.29 -6.26
CA LEU A 13 24.14 9.66 -6.20
C LEU A 13 23.36 9.19 -7.44
N LEU A 14 24.00 9.11 -8.60
CA LEU A 14 23.39 8.59 -9.83
C LEU A 14 23.20 7.06 -9.85
N ARG A 15 23.79 6.31 -8.92
CA ARG A 15 23.62 4.84 -8.82
C ARG A 15 22.49 4.42 -7.90
N ALA A 16 21.89 5.33 -7.15
CA ALA A 16 20.70 5.03 -6.36
C ALA A 16 19.48 4.99 -7.31
N GLY A 17 19.33 3.87 -8.02
CA GLY A 17 18.09 3.57 -8.72
C GLY A 17 16.93 3.49 -7.70
N PRO A 18 15.67 3.68 -8.15
CA PRO A 18 14.51 3.44 -7.29
C PRO A 18 14.62 2.04 -6.68
N VAL A 19 14.68 1.95 -5.35
CA VAL A 19 14.58 0.66 -4.68
C VAL A 19 13.16 0.18 -4.90
N ASP A 20 12.99 -0.85 -5.72
CA ASP A 20 11.69 -1.51 -5.88
C ASP A 20 11.27 -2.04 -4.51
N GLY A 21 10.21 -1.43 -3.95
CA GLY A 21 9.69 -1.76 -2.63
C GLY A 21 9.07 -3.15 -2.58
N GLY A 22 8.96 -3.83 -3.72
CA GLY A 22 8.39 -5.17 -3.89
C GLY A 22 6.88 -5.25 -3.66
N VAL A 23 6.29 -4.16 -3.19
CA VAL A 23 4.86 -3.89 -3.12
C VAL A 23 4.59 -2.59 -3.86
N THR A 24 3.66 -2.62 -4.79
CA THR A 24 3.27 -1.50 -5.65
C THR A 24 1.80 -1.18 -5.42
N GLN A 25 1.51 0.09 -5.11
CA GLN A 25 0.15 0.59 -4.95
C GLN A 25 -0.22 1.55 -6.08
N THR A 26 -1.43 1.39 -6.62
CA THR A 26 -1.94 2.22 -7.72
C THR A 26 -3.41 2.58 -7.50
N PRO A 27 -3.82 3.84 -7.67
CA PRO A 27 -2.96 5.01 -7.87
C PRO A 27 -2.26 5.44 -6.57
N LYS A 28 -1.15 6.18 -6.71
CA LYS A 28 -0.41 6.75 -5.57
C LYS A 28 -1.17 7.88 -4.87
N PHE A 29 -1.95 8.61 -5.66
CA PHE A 29 -2.79 9.72 -5.22
C PHE A 29 -4.13 9.61 -5.94
N LEU A 30 -5.22 9.83 -5.21
CA LEU A 30 -6.54 9.84 -5.80
C LEU A 30 -7.40 10.90 -5.15
N LEU A 31 -8.09 11.65 -6.00
CA LEU A 31 -9.18 12.54 -5.63
C LEU A 31 -10.47 11.89 -6.14
N GLY A 32 -11.30 11.42 -5.21
CA GLY A 32 -12.62 10.87 -5.51
C GLY A 32 -13.70 11.93 -5.33
N LYS A 33 -14.86 11.71 -5.95
CA LYS A 33 -16.09 12.45 -5.61
C LYS A 33 -16.88 11.66 -4.58
N GLU A 34 -17.61 12.37 -3.73
CA GLU A 34 -18.52 11.71 -2.79
C GLU A 34 -19.53 10.82 -3.52
N GLY A 35 -19.83 9.66 -2.95
CA GLY A 35 -20.74 8.66 -3.49
C GLY A 35 -20.15 7.79 -4.61
N GLN A 36 -18.93 8.06 -5.08
CA GLN A 36 -18.27 7.27 -6.12
C GLN A 36 -17.55 6.05 -5.54
N ASP A 37 -17.60 4.93 -6.24
CA ASP A 37 -16.73 3.79 -5.96
C ASP A 37 -15.30 4.06 -6.43
N VAL A 38 -14.34 3.73 -5.57
CA VAL A 38 -12.93 4.01 -5.75
C VAL A 38 -12.13 2.72 -5.60
N ASN A 39 -11.36 2.35 -6.63
CA ASN A 39 -10.54 1.15 -6.60
C ASN A 39 -9.06 1.49 -6.34
N LEU A 40 -8.48 0.85 -5.35
CA LEU A 40 -7.06 0.90 -4.98
C LEU A 40 -6.43 -0.45 -5.30
N GLY A 41 -5.52 -0.46 -6.26
CA GLY A 41 -4.69 -1.61 -6.58
C GLY A 41 -3.54 -1.76 -5.61
N CYS A 42 -3.25 -3.02 -5.25
CA CYS A 42 -2.00 -3.39 -4.61
C CYS A 42 -1.47 -4.68 -5.23
N GLU A 43 -0.22 -4.65 -5.65
CA GLU A 43 0.49 -5.77 -6.24
C GLU A 43 1.81 -5.99 -5.53
N GLN A 44 2.31 -7.23 -5.53
CA GLN A 44 3.63 -7.56 -5.01
C GLN A 44 4.37 -8.48 -5.98
N ASN A 45 5.70 -8.43 -5.95
CA ASN A 45 6.59 -9.37 -6.67
C ASN A 45 7.50 -10.17 -5.71
N LEU A 46 7.26 -10.09 -4.40
CA LEU A 46 8.07 -10.69 -3.35
C LEU A 46 7.77 -12.17 -3.08
N GLY A 47 6.66 -12.69 -3.60
CA GLY A 47 6.20 -14.06 -3.34
C GLY A 47 5.70 -14.28 -1.89
N HIS A 48 5.41 -13.20 -1.16
CA HIS A 48 4.81 -13.19 0.16
C HIS A 48 3.41 -13.83 0.15
N ASP A 49 3.08 -14.53 1.23
CA ASP A 49 1.80 -15.24 1.38
C ASP A 49 0.68 -14.25 1.72
N ALA A 50 0.91 -13.49 2.78
CA ALA A 50 -0.09 -12.58 3.30
C ALA A 50 0.00 -11.20 2.66
N MET A 51 -1.16 -10.58 2.43
CA MET A 51 -1.30 -9.17 2.08
C MET A 51 -2.36 -8.51 2.94
N TYR A 52 -2.20 -7.21 3.15
CA TYR A 52 -2.97 -6.43 4.11
C TYR A 52 -3.30 -5.07 3.53
N TRP A 53 -4.49 -4.57 3.87
CA TRP A 53 -4.89 -3.19 3.67
C TRP A 53 -5.10 -2.51 5.01
N TYR A 54 -4.40 -1.41 5.21
CA TYR A 54 -4.52 -0.56 6.37
C TYR A 54 -5.04 0.82 5.97
N ARG A 55 -5.69 1.45 6.94
CA ARG A 55 -6.00 2.86 6.94
C ARG A 55 -5.27 3.55 8.09
N GLN A 56 -4.71 4.73 7.83
CA GLN A 56 -4.15 5.63 8.83
C GLN A 56 -4.80 7.01 8.72
N ASP A 57 -5.54 7.39 9.77
CA ASP A 57 -6.02 8.75 9.94
C ASP A 57 -4.97 9.61 10.66
N PRO A 58 -4.96 10.94 10.46
CA PRO A 58 -4.09 11.84 11.23
C PRO A 58 -4.24 11.64 12.75
N GLY A 59 -3.12 11.46 13.44
CA GLY A 59 -3.09 11.25 14.90
C GLY A 59 -3.55 9.88 15.38
N GLN A 60 -3.92 8.96 14.48
CA GLN A 60 -4.32 7.59 14.81
C GLN A 60 -3.27 6.58 14.34
N GLY A 61 -3.30 5.40 14.95
CA GLY A 61 -2.50 4.25 14.50
C GLY A 61 -3.04 3.63 13.21
N LEU A 62 -2.32 2.62 12.70
CA LEU A 62 -2.81 1.79 11.60
C LEU A 62 -4.04 1.00 12.05
N ARG A 63 -5.10 1.05 11.26
CA ARG A 63 -6.30 0.23 11.45
C ARG A 63 -6.46 -0.70 10.25
N LEU A 64 -6.68 -1.98 10.54
CA LEU A 64 -6.79 -3.01 9.52
C LEU A 64 -8.17 -2.96 8.85
N ILE A 65 -8.20 -2.91 7.52
CA ILE A 65 -9.43 -2.96 6.72
C ILE A 65 -9.71 -4.42 6.34
N TYR A 66 -8.77 -5.05 5.64
CA TYR A 66 -8.82 -6.43 5.18
C TYR A 66 -7.43 -7.05 5.16
N TYR A 67 -7.36 -8.37 5.28
CA TYR A 67 -6.15 -9.13 5.03
C TYR A 67 -6.47 -10.46 4.35
N SER A 68 -5.44 -11.11 3.82
CA SER A 68 -5.57 -12.39 3.15
C SER A 68 -4.23 -13.11 3.21
N THR A 69 -4.20 -14.32 3.77
CA THR A 69 -3.00 -15.17 3.89
C THR A 69 -2.82 -16.10 2.69
N VAL A 70 -3.91 -16.41 1.98
CA VAL A 70 -3.95 -17.26 0.79
C VAL A 70 -4.92 -16.68 -0.23
N ALA A 71 -4.66 -16.95 -1.52
CA ALA A 71 -5.58 -16.53 -2.58
C ALA A 71 -6.98 -17.13 -2.37
N LYS A 72 -8.01 -16.39 -2.77
CA LYS A 72 -9.44 -16.70 -2.66
C LYS A 72 -9.99 -16.72 -1.24
N ASP A 73 -9.18 -16.39 -0.24
CA ASP A 73 -9.60 -16.25 1.15
C ASP A 73 -9.28 -14.85 1.67
N VAL A 74 -10.33 -14.06 1.92
CA VAL A 74 -10.25 -12.67 2.36
C VAL A 74 -10.92 -12.54 3.71
N GLN A 75 -10.16 -12.01 4.67
CA GLN A 75 -10.55 -11.88 6.06
C GLN A 75 -10.76 -10.40 6.41
N LYS A 76 -11.83 -10.11 7.14
CA LYS A 76 -12.19 -8.75 7.58
C LYS A 76 -11.28 -8.31 8.73
N GLY A 77 -10.82 -7.06 8.67
CA GLY A 77 -10.27 -6.37 9.84
C GLY A 77 -11.35 -5.57 10.58
N ASP A 78 -10.92 -4.74 11.53
CA ASP A 78 -11.80 -3.92 12.36
C ASP A 78 -12.55 -2.83 11.57
N LEU A 79 -12.03 -2.44 10.40
CA LEU A 79 -12.56 -1.34 9.58
C LEU A 79 -13.09 -1.81 8.20
N ALA A 80 -13.69 -2.99 8.12
CA ALA A 80 -14.15 -3.55 6.85
C ALA A 80 -15.41 -2.88 6.26
N GLU A 81 -16.18 -2.14 7.07
CA GLU A 81 -17.44 -1.52 6.63
C GLU A 81 -17.21 -0.37 5.63
N GLY A 82 -17.97 -0.35 4.53
CA GLY A 82 -17.78 0.63 3.45
C GLY A 82 -16.60 0.31 2.52
N TYR A 83 -16.06 -0.91 2.62
CA TYR A 83 -14.97 -1.41 1.79
C TYR A 83 -15.25 -2.83 1.30
N ALA A 84 -14.74 -3.17 0.14
CA ALA A 84 -14.72 -4.52 -0.41
C ALA A 84 -13.31 -4.85 -0.91
N ALA A 85 -12.84 -6.08 -0.68
CA ALA A 85 -11.53 -6.54 -1.15
C ALA A 85 -11.67 -7.91 -1.83
N SER A 86 -10.80 -8.20 -2.78
CA SER A 86 -10.74 -9.50 -3.45
C SER A 86 -9.29 -9.97 -3.58
N ARG A 87 -9.07 -11.29 -3.55
CA ARG A 87 -7.74 -11.89 -3.66
C ARG A 87 -7.74 -13.03 -4.67
N GLU A 88 -7.91 -12.72 -5.94
CA GLU A 88 -7.91 -13.76 -6.99
C GLU A 88 -6.53 -14.39 -7.19
N GLN A 89 -5.47 -13.61 -6.98
CA GLN A 89 -4.09 -14.03 -7.20
C GLN A 89 -3.23 -13.73 -5.98
N LYS A 90 -2.22 -14.57 -5.72
CA LYS A 90 -1.26 -14.34 -4.62
C LYS A 90 -0.54 -13.00 -4.77
N ALA A 91 -0.29 -12.54 -6.00
CA ALA A 91 0.44 -11.31 -6.27
C ALA A 91 -0.40 -10.03 -6.15
N ALA A 92 -1.74 -10.09 -6.10
CA ALA A 92 -2.59 -8.90 -6.19
C ALA A 92 -3.70 -8.91 -5.14
N PHE A 93 -3.90 -7.78 -4.47
CA PHE A 93 -4.94 -7.60 -3.45
C PHE A 93 -5.61 -6.23 -3.60
N PRO A 94 -6.53 -6.04 -4.57
CA PRO A 94 -7.26 -4.79 -4.72
C PRO A 94 -8.26 -4.51 -3.59
N LEU A 95 -8.49 -3.22 -3.32
CA LEU A 95 -9.46 -2.70 -2.36
C LEU A 95 -10.38 -1.69 -3.05
N ASN A 96 -11.68 -1.94 -3.02
CA ASN A 96 -12.72 -1.00 -3.42
C ASN A 96 -13.26 -0.27 -2.17
N VAL A 97 -13.21 1.06 -2.19
CA VAL A 97 -13.93 1.94 -1.27
C VAL A 97 -15.30 2.19 -1.88
N THR A 98 -16.34 1.60 -1.27
CA THR A 98 -17.71 1.66 -1.80
C THR A 98 -18.37 2.96 -1.38
N SER A 99 -18.98 3.69 -2.33
CA SER A 99 -19.67 4.95 -2.09
C SER A 99 -18.85 5.90 -1.21
N ALA A 100 -17.73 6.38 -1.74
CA ALA A 100 -16.73 7.14 -0.99
C ALA A 100 -17.35 8.32 -0.24
N GLN A 101 -17.06 8.43 1.06
CA GLN A 101 -17.53 9.50 1.94
C GLN A 101 -16.37 10.34 2.46
N GLU A 102 -16.64 11.58 2.88
CA GLU A 102 -15.65 12.47 3.53
C GLU A 102 -14.88 11.76 4.66
N LYS A 103 -15.61 10.99 5.47
CA LYS A 103 -15.06 10.19 6.58
C LYS A 103 -14.09 9.09 6.15
N GLN A 104 -13.96 8.80 4.85
CA GLN A 104 -13.03 7.82 4.28
C GLN A 104 -11.79 8.50 3.65
N THR A 105 -11.67 9.82 3.76
CA THR A 105 -10.45 10.57 3.42
C THR A 105 -9.31 10.19 4.37
N SER A 106 -8.29 9.51 3.88
CA SER A 106 -7.24 8.95 4.74
C SER A 106 -6.01 8.49 3.94
N LEU A 107 -4.94 8.16 4.67
CA LEU A 107 -3.86 7.35 4.14
C LEU A 107 -4.23 5.86 4.12
N TYR A 108 -4.11 5.25 2.95
CA TYR A 108 -4.30 3.82 2.69
C TYR A 108 -2.96 3.15 2.38
N LEU A 109 -2.65 2.09 3.10
CA LEU A 109 -1.35 1.43 3.03
C LEU A 109 -1.54 -0.04 2.73
N CYS A 110 -0.81 -0.53 1.73
CA CYS A 110 -0.74 -1.95 1.43
C CYS A 110 0.59 -2.53 1.94
N ALA A 111 0.50 -3.70 2.54
CA ALA A 111 1.65 -4.45 2.99
C ALA A 111 1.54 -5.92 2.62
N SER A 112 2.67 -6.61 2.60
CA SER A 112 2.75 -8.05 2.42
C SER A 112 3.75 -8.66 3.38
N SER A 113 3.56 -9.93 3.73
CA SER A 113 4.48 -10.67 4.59
C SER A 113 4.60 -12.14 4.19
N LEU A 114 5.80 -12.68 4.36
CA LEU A 114 6.01 -14.12 4.34
C LEU A 114 5.50 -14.73 5.65
N LEU A 115 4.74 -15.81 5.59
CA LEU A 115 4.27 -16.52 6.78
C LEU A 115 5.30 -17.60 7.15
N LEU A 116 6.39 -17.20 7.82
CA LEU A 116 7.34 -18.16 8.38
C LEU A 116 6.93 -18.55 9.80
N PRO A 117 7.21 -19.80 10.25
CA PRO A 117 6.88 -20.27 11.60
C PRO A 117 7.53 -19.46 12.75
N SER A 118 8.57 -18.67 12.46
CA SER A 118 9.42 -18.04 13.47
C SER A 118 9.70 -16.54 13.29
N VAL A 119 9.41 -15.93 12.14
CA VAL A 119 9.63 -14.49 11.90
C VAL A 119 8.64 -13.94 10.85
N ASN A 120 7.91 -12.88 11.18
CA ASN A 120 7.13 -12.14 10.18
C ASN A 120 8.04 -11.05 9.59
N LEU A 121 8.52 -11.23 8.36
CA LEU A 121 9.20 -10.17 7.61
C LEU A 121 8.15 -9.40 6.81
N TRP A 122 7.96 -8.12 7.16
CA TRP A 122 6.95 -7.26 6.55
C TRP A 122 7.61 -6.35 5.53
N LYS A 123 7.01 -6.26 4.35
CA LYS A 123 7.35 -5.23 3.37
C LYS A 123 6.06 -4.53 2.97
N GLY A 124 6.05 -3.22 3.15
CA GLY A 124 4.96 -2.37 2.69
C GLY A 124 5.53 -1.14 2.00
N THR A 125 4.72 -0.53 1.17
CA THR A 125 4.98 0.78 0.61
C THR A 125 4.19 1.80 1.41
N SER A 126 4.85 2.88 1.84
CA SER A 126 4.19 4.04 2.41
C SER A 126 4.36 5.21 1.45
N GLU A 127 3.33 5.51 0.67
CA GLU A 127 3.29 6.74 -0.12
C GLU A 127 2.13 7.61 0.34
N THR A 128 2.44 8.88 0.62
CA THR A 128 1.60 9.86 1.28
C THR A 128 0.32 10.15 0.50
N LEU A 129 -0.83 9.63 0.92
CA LEU A 129 -2.12 10.03 0.38
C LEU A 129 -2.58 11.35 1.01
N LEU A 130 -2.45 12.44 0.25
CA LEU A 130 -3.37 13.56 0.38
C LEU A 130 -4.59 13.25 -0.51
N THR A 131 -5.53 12.46 0.01
CA THR A 131 -6.89 12.52 -0.54
C THR A 131 -7.50 13.79 0.04
N LYS A 132 -7.89 14.73 -0.83
CA LYS A 132 -8.74 15.86 -0.45
C LYS A 132 -10.06 15.60 -1.15
N LEU A 133 -11.07 15.17 -0.42
CA LEU A 133 -12.43 15.17 -0.95
C LEU A 133 -12.86 16.65 -1.08
N ILE A 134 -13.37 17.02 -2.25
CA ILE A 134 -13.97 18.34 -2.53
C ILE A 134 -15.46 18.13 -2.67
#